data_AF-A0A842RNV3-F1
#
_entry.id   AF-A0A842RNV3-F1
#
_cell.length_a   1.000
_cell.length_b   1.000
_cell.length_c   1.000
_cell.angle_alpha   90.00
_cell.angle_beta   90.00
_cell.angle_gamma   90.00
#
_symmetry.space_group_name_H-M   'P 1'
#
loop_
_entity.id
_entity.type
_entity.pdbx_description
1 polymer ?
#
loop_
_entity_poly.entity_id
_entity_poly.type
_entity_poly.pdbx_seq_one_letter_code
_entity_poly.pdbx_strand_id
1 'polypeptide(L)'
;MKKYYKVVTKDLKSLGLRKNPNIMVFPIGEWIFEPKNRINRSNADLGGIWVAQTLSGAKGLIKYMKKKALKENKPEFNNVRLFECEIGEILYENSYRVKTTKVKLIKEL
;
A
#
# COMPACT_ATOMS: atom_id res chain seq x y z
N MET A 1 10.99 9.11 -14.62
CA MET A 1 9.73 8.38 -14.34
C MET A 1 9.34 8.64 -12.89
N LYS A 2 8.08 9.00 -12.59
CA LYS A 2 7.63 9.21 -11.19
C LYS A 2 7.65 7.87 -10.46
N LYS A 3 8.25 7.83 -9.27
CA LYS A 3 8.32 6.62 -8.44
C LYS A 3 7.19 6.60 -7.41
N TYR A 4 6.69 5.41 -7.11
CA TYR A 4 5.70 5.17 -6.07
C TYR A 4 6.21 4.15 -5.06
N TYR A 5 5.64 4.16 -3.86
CA TYR A 5 6.15 3.36 -2.76
C TYR A 5 5.04 2.56 -2.09
N LYS A 6 5.29 1.27 -1.87
CA LYS A 6 4.38 0.38 -1.14
C LYS A 6 5.04 -0.07 0.16
N VAL A 7 4.29 0.06 1.25
CA VAL A 7 4.64 -0.54 2.54
C VAL A 7 3.73 -1.75 2.74
N VAL A 8 4.35 -2.89 3.07
CA VAL A 8 3.69 -4.18 3.31
C VAL A 8 4.21 -4.79 4.60
N THR A 9 3.52 -5.79 5.15
CA THR A 9 4.06 -6.58 6.25
C THR A 9 5.26 -7.42 5.81
N LYS A 10 5.97 -8.07 6.75
CA LYS A 10 7.07 -9.00 6.45
C LYS A 10 6.67 -10.06 5.42
N ASP A 11 5.44 -10.55 5.53
CA ASP A 11 4.85 -11.59 4.67
C ASP A 11 4.21 -11.01 3.39
N LEU A 12 4.61 -9.80 3.01
CA LEU A 12 4.16 -9.10 1.80
C LEU A 12 2.65 -8.84 1.75
N LYS A 13 1.97 -8.76 2.90
CA LYS A 13 0.54 -8.45 2.95
C LYS A 13 0.28 -6.95 3.03
N SER A 14 -0.87 -6.53 2.53
CA SER A 14 -1.38 -5.18 2.72
C SER A 14 -1.47 -4.85 4.22
N LEU A 15 -1.14 -3.61 4.59
CA LEU A 15 -1.27 -3.15 5.98
C LEU A 15 -2.73 -3.03 6.47
N GLY A 16 -3.70 -3.10 5.54
CA GLY A 16 -5.11 -2.85 5.82
C GLY A 16 -5.39 -1.38 6.13
N LEU A 17 -6.20 -0.73 5.30
CA LEU A 17 -6.85 0.52 5.72
C LEU A 17 -8.03 0.18 6.64
N ARG A 18 -8.41 1.10 7.53
CA ARG A 18 -9.49 0.94 8.51
C ARG A 18 -10.67 0.17 7.89
N LYS A 19 -10.99 -1.00 8.44
CA LYS A 19 -12.14 -1.84 8.06
C LYS A 19 -12.10 -2.44 6.64
N ASN A 20 -10.99 -2.40 5.91
CA ASN A 20 -10.89 -3.13 4.63
C ASN A 20 -10.66 -4.63 4.92
N PRO A 21 -11.64 -5.52 4.63
CA PRO A 21 -11.51 -6.95 4.89
C PRO A 21 -10.58 -7.65 3.88
N ASN A 22 -10.23 -6.98 2.77
CA ASN A 22 -9.48 -7.57 1.68
C ASN A 22 -7.97 -7.41 1.90
N ILE A 23 -7.37 -8.37 2.62
CA ILE A 23 -5.92 -8.43 2.80
C ILE A 23 -5.29 -9.02 1.54
N MET A 24 -4.68 -8.16 0.73
CA MET A 24 -3.96 -8.57 -0.49
C MET A 24 -2.53 -8.99 -0.15
N VAL A 25 -2.00 -9.98 -0.86
CA VAL A 25 -0.57 -10.34 -0.86
C VAL A 25 0.08 -9.73 -2.10
N PHE A 26 1.30 -9.22 -1.96
CA PHE A 26 2.07 -8.57 -3.02
C PHE A 26 3.38 -9.32 -3.27
N PRO A 27 3.36 -10.43 -4.06
CA PRO A 27 4.58 -11.09 -4.49
C PRO A 27 5.51 -10.09 -5.21
N ILE A 28 6.82 -10.26 -5.01
CA ILE A 28 7.83 -9.38 -5.60
C ILE A 28 7.93 -9.67 -7.09
N GLY A 29 7.97 -8.63 -7.93
CA GLY A 29 8.08 -8.78 -9.38
C GLY A 29 6.78 -9.11 -10.11
N GLU A 30 5.66 -9.32 -9.38
CA GLU A 30 4.37 -9.66 -9.97
C GLU A 30 3.39 -8.47 -9.94
N TRP A 31 2.53 -8.40 -10.95
CA TRP A 31 1.43 -7.44 -10.96
C TRP A 31 0.25 -7.97 -10.15
N ILE A 32 -0.18 -7.18 -9.17
CA ILE A 32 -1.38 -7.44 -8.39
C ILE A 32 -2.45 -6.42 -8.76
N PHE A 33 -3.68 -6.88 -8.93
CA PHE A 33 -4.79 -6.11 -9.49
C PHE A 33 -5.95 -6.04 -8.50
N GLU A 34 -6.62 -4.88 -8.43
CA GLU A 34 -7.97 -4.82 -7.89
C GLU A 34 -8.94 -5.34 -8.97
N PRO A 35 -9.87 -6.27 -8.64
CA PRO A 35 -10.90 -6.71 -9.57
C PRO A 35 -11.68 -5.54 -10.18
N LYS A 36 -11.92 -5.59 -11.50
CA LYS A 36 -12.55 -4.48 -12.25
C LYS A 36 -13.89 -4.04 -11.65
N ASN A 37 -14.69 -4.99 -11.19
CA ASN A 37 -16.00 -4.73 -10.57
C ASN A 37 -15.92 -4.08 -9.17
N ARG A 38 -14.73 -4.00 -8.57
CA ARG A 38 -14.49 -3.33 -7.29
C ARG A 38 -13.86 -1.96 -7.45
N ILE A 39 -13.44 -1.56 -8.65
CA ILE A 39 -12.77 -0.28 -8.88
C ILE A 39 -13.66 0.89 -8.44
N ASN A 40 -13.09 1.82 -7.68
CA ASN A 40 -13.75 3.03 -7.22
C ASN A 40 -12.79 4.22 -7.33
N ARG A 41 -13.14 5.20 -8.16
CA ARG A 41 -12.37 6.43 -8.45
C ARG A 41 -12.49 7.53 -7.38
N SER A 42 -13.24 7.31 -6.30
CA SER A 42 -13.34 8.24 -5.18
C SER A 42 -12.21 8.06 -4.16
N ASN A 43 -12.19 8.96 -3.17
CA ASN A 43 -11.28 8.92 -2.03
C ASN A 43 -11.56 7.78 -1.04
N ALA A 44 -12.60 6.96 -1.27
CA ALA A 44 -12.96 5.85 -0.41
C ALA A 44 -11.79 4.88 -0.21
N ASP A 45 -11.66 4.31 1.00
CA ASP A 45 -10.55 3.41 1.32
C ASP A 45 -10.58 2.09 0.52
N LEU A 46 -11.74 1.72 -0.02
CA LEU A 46 -11.97 0.51 -0.83
C LEU A 46 -11.94 0.78 -2.33
N GLY A 47 -11.72 -0.27 -3.12
CA GLY A 47 -11.88 -0.26 -4.57
C GLY A 47 -10.68 0.28 -5.33
N GLY A 48 -9.51 -0.23 -4.99
CA GLY A 48 -8.24 0.17 -5.58
C GLY A 48 -7.10 -0.04 -4.60
N ILE A 49 -5.88 -0.11 -5.13
CA ILE A 49 -4.67 -0.35 -4.37
C ILE A 49 -4.01 0.99 -4.05
N TRP A 50 -3.80 1.28 -2.77
CA TRP A 50 -3.14 2.51 -2.35
C TRP A 50 -1.62 2.36 -2.25
N VAL A 51 -0.89 3.36 -2.75
CA VAL A 51 0.57 3.52 -2.65
C VAL A 51 0.92 4.93 -2.17
N ALA A 52 2.05 5.10 -1.52
CA ALA A 52 2.58 6.42 -1.17
C ALA A 52 3.25 7.07 -2.39
N GLN A 53 3.11 8.38 -2.52
CA GLN A 53 3.70 9.15 -3.63
C GLN A 53 5.19 9.45 -3.44
N THR A 54 5.64 9.50 -2.20
CA THR A 54 7.00 9.91 -1.86
C THR A 54 7.62 8.93 -0.87
N LEU A 55 8.94 8.84 -0.91
CA LEU A 55 9.70 8.02 0.03
C LEU A 55 9.49 8.50 1.47
N SER A 56 9.45 9.82 1.68
CA SER A 56 9.19 10.41 3.00
C SER A 56 7.80 10.05 3.52
N GLY A 57 6.76 10.08 2.66
CA GLY A 57 5.41 9.64 2.99
C GLY A 57 5.38 8.16 3.39
N ALA A 58 6.09 7.30 2.66
CA ALA A 58 6.20 5.88 2.98
C ALA A 58 6.93 5.63 4.31
N LYS A 59 8.03 6.34 4.59
CA LYS A 59 8.72 6.29 5.89
C LYS A 59 7.83 6.78 7.03
N GLY A 60 7.01 7.80 6.80
CA GLY A 60 5.99 8.26 7.73
C GLY A 60 4.96 7.17 8.04
N LEU A 61 4.51 6.44 7.02
CA LEU A 61 3.60 5.30 7.18
C LEU A 61 4.23 4.17 8.02
N ILE A 62 5.51 3.86 7.82
CA ILE A 62 6.24 2.88 8.65
C ILE A 62 6.24 3.30 10.11
N LYS A 63 6.58 4.57 10.40
CA LYS A 63 6.56 5.11 11.77
C LYS A 63 5.17 5.00 12.40
N TYR A 64 4.12 5.32 11.63
CA TYR A 64 2.74 5.18 12.07
C TYR A 64 2.39 3.71 12.38
N MET A 65 2.77 2.76 11.51
CA MET A 65 2.48 1.34 11.71
C MET A 65 3.19 0.78 12.94
N LYS A 66 4.44 1.15 13.20
CA LYS A 66 5.16 0.77 14.43
C LYS A 66 4.46 1.29 15.69
N LYS A 67 4.02 2.55 15.69
CA LYS A 67 3.24 3.12 16.81
C LYS A 67 1.91 2.38 17.01
N LYS A 68 1.25 2.01 15.91
CA LYS A 68 0.00 1.25 15.91
C LYS A 68 0.20 -0.19 16.43
N ALA A 69 1.30 -0.85 16.05
CA ALA A 69 1.68 -2.18 16.51
C ALA A 69 1.68 -2.23 18.05
N LEU A 70 2.33 -1.25 18.68
CA LEU A 70 2.40 -1.16 20.14
C LEU A 70 1.03 -0.84 20.76
N LYS A 71 0.29 0.13 20.20
CA LYS A 71 -0.98 0.58 20.76
C LYS A 71 -2.10 -0.46 20.64
N GLU A 72 -2.13 -1.23 19.55
CA GLU A 72 -3.21 -2.19 19.24
C GLU A 72 -2.78 -3.65 19.43
N ASN A 73 -1.59 -3.91 19.99
CA ASN A 73 -1.01 -5.25 20.14
C ASN A 73 -0.98 -6.05 18.81
N LYS A 74 -0.53 -5.41 17.73
CA LYS A 74 -0.42 -5.97 16.37
C LYS A 74 1.04 -6.15 15.97
N PRO A 75 1.72 -7.22 16.42
CA PRO A 75 3.16 -7.41 16.21
C PRO A 75 3.56 -7.48 14.73
N GLU A 76 2.64 -7.88 13.84
CA GLU A 76 2.84 -7.94 12.40
C GLU A 76 3.17 -6.57 11.77
N PHE A 77 2.76 -5.46 12.41
CA PHE A 77 3.06 -4.10 11.96
C PHE A 77 4.42 -3.57 12.46
N ASN A 78 5.13 -4.31 13.32
CA ASN A 78 6.46 -3.91 13.79
C ASN A 78 7.54 -4.14 12.72
N ASN A 79 7.34 -5.18 11.89
CA ASN A 79 8.27 -5.62 10.85
C ASN A 79 7.68 -5.41 9.45
N VAL A 80 7.44 -4.15 9.09
CA VAL A 80 7.00 -3.77 7.74
C VAL A 80 8.19 -3.59 6.80
N ARG A 81 7.96 -3.85 5.52
CA ARG A 81 8.93 -3.73 4.42
C ARG A 81 8.49 -2.65 3.45
N LEU A 82 9.46 -1.97 2.84
CA LEU A 82 9.24 -0.84 1.94
C LEU A 82 9.77 -1.17 0.56
N PHE A 83 8.96 -0.90 -0.47
CA PHE A 83 9.34 -1.15 -1.85
C PHE A 83 9.09 0.06 -2.73
N GLU A 84 9.98 0.29 -3.70
CA GLU A 84 9.63 0.99 -4.93
C GLU A 84 8.69 0.10 -5.76
N CYS A 85 7.69 0.72 -6.36
CA CYS A 85 6.69 0.00 -7.15
C CYS A 85 6.33 0.73 -8.44
N GLU A 86 5.93 -0.07 -9.42
CA GLU A 86 5.20 0.39 -10.59
C GLU A 86 3.70 0.33 -10.29
N ILE A 87 2.95 1.24 -10.91
CA ILE A 87 1.49 1.33 -10.76
C ILE A 87 0.79 1.31 -12.10
N GLY A 88 -0.49 0.92 -12.10
CA GLY A 88 -1.37 1.07 -13.25
C GLY A 88 -2.02 2.45 -13.34
N GLU A 89 -3.21 2.48 -13.93
CA GLU A 89 -4.04 3.69 -14.01
C GLU A 89 -4.26 4.30 -12.62
N ILE A 90 -4.15 5.62 -12.54
CA ILE A 90 -4.48 6.39 -11.34
C ILE A 90 -6.00 6.54 -11.26
N LEU A 91 -6.57 6.03 -10.18
CA LEU A 91 -7.99 6.11 -9.88
C LEU A 91 -8.33 7.36 -9.07
N TYR A 92 -7.43 7.74 -8.16
CA TYR A 92 -7.56 8.91 -7.29
C TYR A 92 -6.18 9.30 -6.75
N GLU A 93 -5.93 10.58 -6.58
CA GLU A 93 -4.68 11.12 -6.01
C GLU A 93 -5.03 12.21 -5.00
N ASN A 94 -4.31 12.22 -3.87
CA ASN A 94 -4.36 13.32 -2.90
C ASN A 94 -2.94 13.81 -2.60
N SER A 95 -2.70 14.52 -1.50
CA SER A 95 -1.36 15.04 -1.18
C SER A 95 -0.36 13.97 -0.71
N TYR A 96 -0.79 12.75 -0.38
CA TYR A 96 0.07 11.75 0.28
C TYR A 96 0.10 10.38 -0.39
N ARG A 97 -1.00 9.95 -1.01
CA ARG A 97 -1.14 8.62 -1.62
C ARG A 97 -1.84 8.69 -2.97
N VAL A 98 -1.59 7.66 -3.77
CA VAL A 98 -2.28 7.39 -5.03
C VAL A 98 -3.03 6.08 -4.91
N LYS A 99 -4.26 6.07 -5.40
CA LYS A 99 -5.08 4.89 -5.60
C LYS A 99 -4.91 4.44 -7.05
N THR A 100 -4.64 3.16 -7.26
CA THR A 100 -4.38 2.62 -8.59
C THR A 100 -5.07 1.28 -8.81
N THR A 101 -5.24 0.90 -10.07
CA THR A 101 -5.83 -0.38 -10.49
C THR A 101 -4.92 -1.57 -10.22
N LYS A 102 -3.59 -1.38 -10.27
CA LYS A 102 -2.60 -2.44 -10.07
C LYS A 102 -1.28 -1.93 -9.53
N VAL A 103 -0.54 -2.79 -8.85
CA VAL A 103 0.78 -2.50 -8.28
C VAL A 103 1.71 -3.67 -8.54
N LYS A 104 2.98 -3.40 -8.84
CA LYS A 104 4.06 -4.38 -8.89
C LYS A 104 5.24 -3.92 -8.04
N LEU A 105 5.68 -4.75 -7.11
CA LEU A 105 6.85 -4.44 -6.28
C LEU A 105 8.13 -4.69 -7.09
N ILE A 106 9.03 -3.71 -7.14
CA ILE A 106 10.24 -3.78 -7.98
C ILE A 106 11.49 -3.96 -7.13
N LYS A 107 11.70 -3.07 -6.15
CA LYS A 107 12.94 -3.01 -5.38
C LYS A 107 12.64 -2.70 -3.93
N GLU A 108 13.20 -3.47 -3.01
CA GLU A 108 13.15 -3.20 -1.58
C GLU A 108 14.13 -2.08 -1.20
N LEU A 109 13.75 -1.23 -0.23
CA LEU A 109 14.51 -0.08 0.25
C LEU A 109 14.81 -0.13 1.74
#